data_AF-X6MM26-F1
#
_entry.id   AF-X6MM26-F1
#
_cell.length_a   1.000
_cell.length_b   1.000
_cell.length_c   1.000
_cell.angle_alpha   90.00
_cell.angle_beta   90.00
_cell.angle_gamma   90.00
#
_symmetry.space_group_name_H-M   'P 1'
#
loop_
_entity.id
_entity.type
_entity.pdbx_description
1 polymer ?
#
loop_
_entity_poly.entity_id
_entity_poly.type
_entity_poly.pdbx_seq_one_letter_code
_entity_poly.pdbx_strand_id
1 'polypeptide(L)'
;KKKKKNNHTCKNVISVRTDPYFLIVDTKGNVLYDYSRDNAIKSTSANQEDIKFYDLEILLSGSFKIVFYDKDVVSSDDIMCWCWLHASVCATEKYIRLTKEEIDGAVKDKKNRKFDDRFALEFLFDTPVDEEKEKSHYEKHSDPGLWKEISASMAKNPSMLFSVSANQKKVEILRQRKRASGIVAGPPSNKPLPSKTETNPEKDEKKETLSSYPDLPSTLKEENVAVSQEHRKVTLV
;
A
#
# COMPACT_ATOMS: atom_id res chain seq x y z
N LYS A 1 21.42 20.54 54.20
CA LYS A 1 21.28 19.26 53.46
C LYS A 1 21.42 19.55 51.96
N LYS A 2 22.56 19.23 51.33
CA LYS A 2 22.82 19.49 49.90
C LYS A 2 22.30 18.31 49.05
N LYS A 3 21.30 18.54 48.20
CA LYS A 3 20.83 17.55 47.20
C LYS A 3 21.82 17.53 46.04
N LYS A 4 22.56 16.42 45.90
CA LYS A 4 23.44 16.13 44.77
C LYS A 4 22.55 15.74 43.57
N LYS A 5 22.47 16.61 42.55
CA LYS A 5 21.81 16.27 41.28
C LYS A 5 22.76 15.40 40.47
N ASN A 6 22.44 14.12 40.34
CA ASN A 6 23.13 13.22 39.44
C ASN A 6 22.64 13.50 38.01
N ASN A 7 23.47 14.17 37.22
CA ASN A 7 23.29 14.25 35.78
C ASN A 7 23.72 12.90 35.18
N HIS A 8 22.80 11.95 35.08
CA HIS A 8 22.99 10.78 34.24
C HIS A 8 22.70 11.17 32.79
N THR A 9 23.75 11.57 32.09
CA THR A 9 23.74 11.71 30.63
C THR A 9 23.79 10.29 30.04
N CYS A 10 22.64 9.68 29.79
CA CYS A 10 22.56 8.44 29.04
C CYS A 10 22.89 8.75 27.57
N LYS A 11 24.18 8.68 27.20
CA LYS A 11 24.62 8.63 25.81
C LYS A 11 24.42 7.21 25.28
N ASN A 12 23.19 6.80 25.04
CA ASN A 12 22.91 5.64 24.20
C ASN A 12 23.01 6.09 22.75
N VAL A 13 24.24 6.21 22.24
CA VAL A 13 24.48 6.39 20.81
C VAL A 13 24.37 5.00 20.18
N ILE A 14 23.14 4.55 19.97
CA ILE A 14 22.86 3.43 19.08
C ILE A 14 22.90 4.03 17.67
N SER A 15 24.13 4.16 17.15
CA SER A 15 24.39 4.57 15.75
C SER A 15 24.27 3.32 14.88
N VAL A 16 23.05 2.85 14.67
CA VAL A 16 22.80 1.81 13.67
C VAL A 16 22.73 2.55 12.34
N ARG A 17 23.69 2.26 11.46
CA ARG A 17 23.61 2.69 10.07
C ARG A 17 22.42 1.97 9.45
N THR A 18 21.62 2.72 8.71
CA THR A 18 20.44 2.21 8.01
C THR A 18 20.67 2.47 6.53
N ASP A 19 20.35 1.48 5.70
CA ASP A 19 20.49 1.53 4.25
C ASP A 19 19.08 1.49 3.62
N PRO A 20 18.31 2.59 3.75
CA PRO A 20 16.88 2.58 3.47
C PRO A 20 16.60 2.51 1.97
N TYR A 21 15.61 1.70 1.61
CA TYR A 21 14.99 1.71 0.28
C TYR A 21 13.51 1.35 0.42
N PHE A 22 12.75 1.41 -0.68
CA PHE A 22 11.34 1.07 -0.63
C PHE A 22 10.84 0.37 -1.89
N LEU A 23 9.71 -0.30 -1.71
CA LEU A 23 8.90 -0.91 -2.76
C LEU A 23 7.52 -0.27 -2.77
N ILE A 24 6.95 -0.10 -3.96
CA ILE A 24 5.54 0.21 -4.12
C ILE A 24 4.85 -1.04 -4.67
N VAL A 25 3.81 -1.50 -3.99
CA VAL A 25 3.05 -2.69 -4.36
C VAL A 25 1.56 -2.39 -4.50
N ASP A 26 0.88 -3.08 -5.41
CA ASP A 26 -0.56 -2.98 -5.56
C ASP A 26 -1.32 -3.77 -4.48
N THR A 27 -2.65 -3.68 -4.50
CA THR A 27 -3.53 -4.45 -3.58
C THR A 27 -3.43 -5.97 -3.74
N LYS A 28 -2.91 -6.46 -4.86
CA LYS A 28 -2.72 -7.90 -5.14
C LYS A 28 -1.33 -8.38 -4.72
N GLY A 29 -0.43 -7.47 -4.33
CA GLY A 29 0.95 -7.76 -3.96
C GLY A 29 1.92 -7.72 -5.15
N ASN A 30 1.52 -7.25 -6.33
CA ASN A 30 2.43 -7.04 -7.45
C ASN A 30 3.29 -5.81 -7.19
N VAL A 31 4.59 -5.93 -7.46
CA VAL A 31 5.53 -4.80 -7.35
C VAL A 31 5.31 -3.85 -8.52
N LEU A 32 4.88 -2.62 -8.21
CA LEU A 32 4.73 -1.53 -9.17
C LEU A 32 6.05 -0.77 -9.36
N TYR A 33 6.83 -0.63 -8.29
CA TYR A 33 8.14 0.02 -8.31
C TYR A 33 9.07 -0.58 -7.27
N ASP A 34 10.34 -0.69 -7.62
CA ASP A 34 11.41 -1.18 -6.75
C ASP A 34 12.60 -0.22 -6.82
N TYR A 35 12.75 0.61 -5.80
CA TYR A 35 13.80 1.64 -5.75
C TYR A 35 15.21 1.04 -5.90
N SER A 36 15.42 -0.19 -5.39
CA SER A 36 16.73 -0.83 -5.35
C SER A 36 17.24 -1.27 -6.73
N ARG A 37 16.35 -1.39 -7.72
CA ARG A 37 16.70 -1.80 -9.09
C ARG A 37 17.29 -0.65 -9.89
N ASP A 38 16.74 0.54 -9.71
CA ASP A 38 17.07 1.71 -10.52
C ASP A 38 18.09 2.63 -9.84
N ASN A 39 18.24 2.52 -8.51
CA ASN A 39 19.05 3.42 -7.71
C ASN A 39 20.03 2.69 -6.80
N ALA A 40 21.25 3.23 -6.70
CA ALA A 40 22.22 2.77 -5.72
C ALA A 40 21.77 3.17 -4.31
N ILE A 41 21.55 2.18 -3.44
CA ILE A 41 21.16 2.38 -2.04
C ILE A 41 22.36 2.98 -1.28
N LYS A 42 22.13 4.14 -0.66
CA LYS A 42 23.14 4.87 0.09
C LYS A 42 22.96 4.61 1.58
N SER A 43 24.06 4.31 2.26
CA SER A 43 24.05 4.17 3.70
C SER A 43 23.83 5.51 4.38
N THR A 44 22.84 5.57 5.26
CA THR A 44 22.49 6.76 6.03
C THR A 44 23.22 6.73 7.37
N SER A 45 23.91 7.83 7.68
CA SER A 45 24.55 7.99 9.00
C SER A 45 23.54 8.45 10.05
N ALA A 46 23.76 8.09 11.31
CA ALA A 46 22.90 8.49 12.43
C ALA A 46 22.77 10.02 12.65
N ASN A 47 23.63 10.83 12.01
CA ASN A 47 23.60 12.30 12.10
C ASN A 47 22.80 12.95 10.95
N GLN A 48 22.31 12.17 10.00
CA GLN A 48 21.53 12.69 8.89
C GLN A 48 20.09 12.86 9.34
N GLU A 49 19.60 14.11 9.31
CA GLU A 49 18.25 14.44 9.78
C GLU A 49 17.17 13.94 8.81
N ASP A 50 17.42 14.06 7.50
CA ASP A 50 16.44 13.72 6.45
C ASP A 50 17.00 12.73 5.41
N ILE A 51 16.18 11.75 5.02
CA ILE A 51 16.44 10.85 3.90
C ILE A 51 15.45 11.19 2.79
N LYS A 52 15.96 11.49 1.59
CA LYS A 52 15.18 12.01 0.47
C LYS A 52 15.33 11.13 -0.76
N PHE A 53 14.24 10.83 -1.45
CA PHE A 53 14.19 9.91 -2.59
C PHE A 53 13.71 10.61 -3.87
N TYR A 54 14.64 11.17 -4.64
CA TYR A 54 14.27 11.97 -5.80
C TYR A 54 13.96 11.14 -7.05
N ASP A 55 13.33 11.80 -8.02
CA ASP A 55 13.25 11.36 -9.43
C ASP A 55 12.56 10.01 -9.68
N LEU A 56 11.40 9.78 -9.04
CA LEU A 56 10.54 8.64 -9.32
C LEU A 56 9.63 8.90 -10.52
N GLU A 57 9.71 8.09 -11.57
CA GLU A 57 8.81 8.23 -12.72
C GLU A 57 7.77 7.10 -12.73
N ILE A 58 6.77 7.16 -11.84
CA ILE A 58 5.73 6.11 -11.74
C ILE A 58 4.30 6.64 -11.85
N LEU A 59 3.47 5.90 -12.59
CA LEU A 59 2.02 6.07 -12.64
C LEU A 59 1.35 5.21 -11.57
N LEU A 60 0.75 5.86 -10.58
CA LEU A 60 0.00 5.20 -9.51
C LEU A 60 -1.50 5.27 -9.80
N SER A 61 -2.21 4.16 -9.56
CA SER A 61 -3.67 4.09 -9.69
C SER A 61 -4.27 3.23 -8.59
N GLY A 62 -5.50 3.56 -8.17
CA GLY A 62 -6.20 2.84 -7.10
C GLY A 62 -5.48 2.89 -5.75
N SER A 63 -5.64 1.83 -4.95
CA SER A 63 -4.92 1.64 -3.69
C SER A 63 -3.56 0.99 -3.95
N PHE A 64 -2.54 1.52 -3.29
CA PHE A 64 -1.19 0.96 -3.30
C PHE A 64 -0.56 1.06 -1.91
N LYS A 65 0.43 0.22 -1.67
CA LYS A 65 1.19 0.15 -0.42
C LYS A 65 2.63 0.51 -0.69
N ILE A 66 3.19 1.40 0.12
CA ILE A 66 4.62 1.73 0.11
C ILE A 66 5.26 1.03 1.31
N VAL A 67 6.31 0.24 1.07
CA VAL A 67 7.00 -0.54 2.09
C VAL A 67 8.47 -0.12 2.13
N PHE A 68 8.93 0.34 3.28
CA PHE A 68 10.32 0.73 3.51
C PHE A 68 11.09 -0.41 4.16
N TYR A 69 12.29 -0.64 3.65
CA TYR A 69 13.20 -1.69 4.06
C TYR A 69 14.55 -1.10 4.46
N ASP A 70 15.23 -1.78 5.38
CA ASP A 70 16.65 -1.58 5.68
C ASP A 70 17.44 -2.69 4.98
N LYS A 71 18.28 -2.31 4.02
CA LYS A 71 19.07 -3.29 3.27
C LYS A 71 20.20 -3.82 4.14
N ASP A 72 20.28 -5.14 4.30
CA ASP A 72 21.40 -5.78 4.97
C ASP A 72 22.27 -6.53 3.96
N VAL A 73 23.59 -6.39 4.07
CA VAL A 73 24.56 -7.09 3.21
C VAL A 73 24.70 -8.55 3.63
N VAL A 74 24.50 -8.84 4.92
CA VAL A 74 24.80 -10.16 5.52
C VAL A 74 23.53 -10.96 5.77
N SER A 75 22.40 -10.29 5.99
CA SER A 75 21.12 -10.92 6.30
C SER A 75 20.02 -10.53 5.33
N SER A 76 18.80 -11.05 5.55
CA SER A 76 17.63 -10.66 4.76
C SER A 76 17.22 -9.24 5.11
N ASP A 77 16.83 -8.46 4.09
CA ASP A 77 16.36 -7.09 4.28
C ASP A 77 15.21 -6.99 5.30
N ASP A 78 15.34 -6.06 6.24
CA ASP A 78 14.40 -5.89 7.35
C ASP A 78 13.31 -4.89 6.98
N ILE A 79 12.04 -5.27 7.13
CA ILE A 79 10.93 -4.32 6.98
C ILE A 79 10.98 -3.29 8.12
N MET A 80 11.13 -2.02 7.77
CA MET A 80 11.12 -0.92 8.73
C MET A 80 9.69 -0.51 9.06
N CYS A 81 8.97 -0.01 8.06
CA CYS A 81 7.61 0.52 8.18
C CYS A 81 6.89 0.51 6.82
N TRP A 82 5.58 0.74 6.82
CA TRP A 82 4.79 0.84 5.59
C TRP A 82 3.55 1.71 5.76
N CYS A 83 2.94 2.10 4.65
CA CYS A 83 1.64 2.78 4.64
C CYS A 83 0.83 2.41 3.39
N TRP A 84 -0.49 2.53 3.50
CA TRP A 84 -1.42 2.42 2.38
C TRP A 84 -1.89 3.81 1.97
N LEU A 85 -1.88 4.08 0.67
CA LEU A 85 -2.41 5.31 0.08
C LEU A 85 -3.36 4.97 -1.07
N HIS A 86 -4.23 5.92 -1.40
CA HIS A 86 -5.10 5.83 -2.57
C HIS A 86 -4.80 6.97 -3.53
N ALA A 87 -4.66 6.65 -4.82
CA ALA A 87 -4.26 7.61 -5.84
C ALA A 87 -5.19 8.82 -5.94
N SER A 88 -6.49 8.65 -5.66
CA SER A 88 -7.43 9.80 -5.66
C SER A 88 -7.10 10.84 -4.57
N VAL A 89 -6.60 10.40 -3.41
CA VAL A 89 -6.18 11.31 -2.34
C VAL A 89 -4.89 12.01 -2.73
N CYS A 90 -3.95 11.26 -3.31
CA CYS A 90 -2.68 11.80 -3.80
C CYS A 90 -2.87 12.80 -4.96
N ALA A 91 -3.92 12.62 -5.77
CA ALA A 91 -4.27 13.55 -6.85
C ALA A 91 -4.83 14.87 -6.31
N THR A 92 -5.58 14.85 -5.19
CA THR A 92 -6.12 16.05 -4.55
C THR A 92 -5.11 16.75 -3.65
N GLU A 93 -4.30 15.98 -2.94
CA GLU A 93 -3.32 16.46 -1.98
C GLU A 93 -1.91 16.22 -2.53
N LYS A 94 -1.32 17.26 -3.11
CA LYS A 94 0.05 17.22 -3.64
C LYS A 94 1.10 16.89 -2.58
N TYR A 95 0.79 17.17 -1.33
CA TYR A 95 1.68 16.94 -0.20
C TYR A 95 0.95 16.18 0.88
N ILE A 96 1.42 14.97 1.17
CA ILE A 96 0.88 14.12 2.23
C ILE A 96 1.99 13.92 3.26
N ARG A 97 1.69 14.22 4.52
CA ARG A 97 2.60 14.00 5.65
C ARG A 97 1.95 13.05 6.64
N LEU A 98 2.56 11.89 6.83
CA LEU A 98 2.15 10.90 7.81
C LEU A 98 3.09 10.95 9.01
N THR A 99 2.53 11.15 10.19
CA THR A 99 3.26 11.11 11.45
C THR A 99 3.53 9.66 11.88
N LYS A 100 4.47 9.45 12.80
CA LYS A 100 4.81 8.11 13.35
C LYS A 100 3.60 7.28 13.79
N GLU A 101 2.57 7.93 14.32
CA GLU A 101 1.36 7.27 14.84
C GLU A 101 0.45 6.73 13.72
N GLU A 102 0.56 7.31 12.52
CA GLU A 102 -0.23 6.96 11.32
C GLU A 102 0.48 5.93 10.44
N ILE A 103 1.76 5.66 10.71
CA ILE A 103 2.61 4.77 9.91
C ILE A 103 2.65 3.38 10.55
N ASP A 104 2.24 2.37 9.78
CA ASP A 104 2.30 0.99 10.21
C ASP A 104 3.75 0.54 10.42
N GLY A 105 3.97 -0.29 11.45
CA GLY A 105 5.30 -0.69 11.88
C GLY A 105 5.94 0.35 12.79
N ALA A 106 5.98 1.63 12.40
CA ALA A 106 6.55 2.70 13.21
C ALA A 106 5.73 2.97 14.49
N VAL A 107 4.39 2.92 14.40
CA VAL A 107 3.47 3.05 15.55
C VAL A 107 3.71 2.00 16.65
N LYS A 108 4.33 0.86 16.30
CA LYS A 108 4.66 -0.19 17.27
C LYS A 108 5.89 0.16 18.12
N ASP A 109 6.73 1.10 17.69
CA ASP A 109 7.93 1.53 18.41
C ASP A 109 7.63 2.60 19.46
N LYS A 110 6.88 2.22 20.50
CA LYS A 110 6.49 3.11 21.61
C LYS A 110 7.65 3.63 22.46
N LYS A 111 8.85 3.03 22.32
CA LYS A 111 10.04 3.38 23.08
C LYS A 111 11.03 4.22 22.27
N ASN A 112 10.66 4.60 21.04
CA ASN A 112 11.46 5.40 20.12
C ASN A 112 12.88 4.82 19.96
N ARG A 113 12.99 3.49 19.83
CA ARG A 113 14.28 2.80 19.70
C ARG A 113 14.77 2.77 18.26
N LYS A 114 13.85 2.69 17.30
CA LYS A 114 14.13 2.65 15.86
C LYS A 114 13.70 3.96 15.19
N PHE A 115 12.57 4.51 15.59
CA PHE A 115 12.00 5.73 15.02
C PHE A 115 11.95 6.82 16.08
N ASP A 116 12.51 7.99 15.74
CA ASP A 116 12.40 9.19 16.57
C ASP A 116 10.94 9.56 16.86
N ASP A 117 10.70 10.31 17.94
CA ASP A 117 9.36 10.80 18.29
C ASP A 117 8.76 11.69 17.20
N ARG A 118 9.62 12.45 16.51
CA ARG A 118 9.25 13.36 15.41
C ARG A 118 9.29 12.71 14.04
N PHE A 119 9.50 11.39 13.98
CA PHE A 119 9.54 10.67 12.72
C PHE A 119 8.24 10.89 11.92
N ALA A 120 8.40 11.24 10.65
CA ALA A 120 7.31 11.41 9.71
C ALA A 120 7.75 10.95 8.31
N LEU A 121 6.78 10.52 7.51
CA LEU A 121 6.96 10.29 6.08
C LEU A 121 6.27 11.41 5.33
N GLU A 122 6.99 12.03 4.41
CA GLU A 122 6.50 13.11 3.58
C GLU A 122 6.51 12.64 2.12
N PHE A 123 5.37 12.81 1.46
CA PHE A 123 5.18 12.44 0.07
C PHE A 123 4.78 13.68 -0.71
N LEU A 124 5.53 13.96 -1.78
CA LEU A 124 5.21 15.03 -2.71
C LEU A 124 4.83 14.38 -4.05
N PHE A 125 3.59 14.63 -4.47
CA PHE A 125 3.02 14.11 -5.70
C PHE A 125 2.88 15.23 -6.72
N ASP A 126 3.32 14.96 -7.93
CA ASP A 126 3.06 15.82 -9.06
C ASP A 126 1.62 15.61 -9.56
N THR A 127 0.91 16.72 -9.82
CA THR A 127 -0.47 16.70 -10.34
C THR A 127 -0.53 15.89 -11.64
N PRO A 128 -1.61 15.12 -11.90
CA PRO A 128 -1.73 14.34 -13.13
C PRO A 128 -1.59 15.25 -14.36
N VAL A 129 -0.81 14.77 -15.33
CA VAL A 129 -0.39 15.50 -16.55
C VAL A 129 -1.54 15.88 -17.50
N ASP A 130 -2.80 15.57 -17.17
CA ASP A 130 -3.85 15.68 -18.18
C ASP A 130 -5.26 15.76 -17.56
N GLU A 131 -5.54 16.83 -16.80
CA GLU A 131 -6.93 17.16 -16.43
C GLU A 131 -7.83 17.28 -17.66
N GLU A 132 -7.27 17.69 -18.80
CA GLU A 132 -7.99 17.83 -20.07
C GLU A 132 -8.30 16.49 -20.74
N LYS A 133 -7.38 15.53 -20.77
CA LYS A 133 -7.69 14.20 -21.34
C LYS A 133 -8.66 13.42 -20.48
N GLU A 134 -8.55 13.44 -19.15
CA GLU A 134 -9.55 12.77 -18.30
C GLU A 134 -10.92 13.43 -18.41
N LYS A 135 -11.01 14.77 -18.43
CA LYS A 135 -12.28 15.47 -18.70
C LYS A 135 -12.86 15.04 -20.05
N SER A 136 -12.04 14.94 -21.10
CA SER A 136 -12.53 14.51 -22.42
C SER A 136 -13.02 13.05 -22.46
N HIS A 137 -12.40 12.16 -21.67
CA HIS A 137 -12.82 10.76 -21.59
C HIS A 137 -14.11 10.61 -20.79
N TYR A 138 -14.24 11.33 -19.67
CA TYR A 138 -15.48 11.37 -18.91
C TYR A 138 -16.60 12.08 -19.67
N GLU A 139 -16.36 13.19 -20.37
CA GLU A 139 -17.39 13.87 -21.17
C GLU A 139 -17.84 13.04 -22.38
N LYS A 140 -16.96 12.23 -22.99
CA LYS A 140 -17.33 11.35 -24.11
C LYS A 140 -18.13 10.12 -23.68
N HIS A 141 -17.97 9.63 -22.45
CA HIS A 141 -18.60 8.40 -21.98
C HIS A 141 -19.64 8.59 -20.85
N SER A 142 -19.73 9.77 -20.27
CA SER A 142 -20.78 10.10 -19.32
C SER A 142 -21.99 10.58 -20.10
N ASP A 143 -22.95 9.68 -20.34
CA ASP A 143 -24.28 10.10 -20.76
C ASP A 143 -24.81 11.13 -19.74
N PRO A 144 -25.03 12.40 -20.11
CA PRO A 144 -25.53 13.43 -19.20
C PRO A 144 -26.87 13.02 -18.56
N GLY A 145 -27.64 12.16 -19.24
CA GLY A 145 -28.87 11.57 -18.71
C GLY A 145 -28.64 10.68 -17.50
N LEU A 146 -27.57 9.87 -17.50
CA LEU A 146 -27.26 8.93 -16.42
C LEU A 146 -26.93 9.66 -15.11
N TRP A 147 -26.12 10.72 -15.17
CA TRP A 147 -25.81 11.50 -13.96
C TRP A 147 -27.02 12.25 -13.43
N LYS A 148 -27.88 12.78 -14.31
CA LYS A 148 -29.13 13.42 -13.89
C LYS A 148 -30.07 12.42 -13.23
N GLU A 149 -30.13 11.19 -13.72
CA GLU A 149 -30.91 10.10 -13.11
C GLU A 149 -30.32 9.65 -11.77
N ILE A 150 -29.00 9.49 -11.67
CA ILE A 150 -28.30 9.14 -10.42
C ILE A 150 -28.52 10.24 -9.36
N SER A 151 -28.33 11.52 -9.71
CA SER A 151 -28.56 12.64 -8.80
C SER A 151 -30.04 12.77 -8.40
N ALA A 152 -30.98 12.59 -9.33
CA ALA A 152 -32.41 12.59 -9.01
C ALA A 152 -32.80 11.40 -8.11
N SER A 153 -32.17 10.24 -8.32
CA SER A 153 -32.29 9.06 -7.46
C SER A 153 -31.77 9.34 -6.05
N MET A 154 -30.62 9.99 -5.92
CA MET A 154 -30.03 10.35 -4.61
C MET A 154 -30.88 11.38 -3.86
N ALA A 155 -31.43 12.39 -4.56
CA ALA A 155 -32.31 13.38 -3.95
C ALA A 155 -33.63 12.79 -3.44
N LYS A 156 -34.15 11.75 -4.11
CA LYS A 156 -35.41 11.09 -3.72
C LYS A 156 -35.26 10.15 -2.51
N ASN A 157 -34.08 9.59 -2.28
CA ASN A 157 -33.84 8.68 -1.14
C ASN A 157 -32.37 8.74 -0.67
N PRO A 158 -32.00 9.72 0.17
CA PRO A 158 -30.63 9.83 0.69
C PRO A 158 -30.21 8.62 1.56
N SER A 159 -31.17 7.84 2.08
CA SER A 159 -30.92 6.61 2.85
C SER A 159 -30.38 5.43 2.02
N MET A 160 -30.47 5.47 0.69
CA MET A 160 -29.92 4.41 -0.18
C MET A 160 -28.38 4.39 -0.21
N LEU A 161 -27.71 5.47 0.19
CA LEU A 161 -26.25 5.53 0.25
C LEU A 161 -25.65 4.73 1.41
N PHE A 162 -26.42 4.50 2.48
CA PHE A 162 -25.94 3.85 3.70
C PHE A 162 -26.71 2.59 4.08
N SER A 163 -27.70 2.20 3.27
CA SER A 163 -28.51 1.02 3.52
C SER A 163 -27.88 -0.22 2.89
N VAL A 164 -27.08 -0.92 3.70
CA VAL A 164 -26.59 -2.28 3.38
C VAL A 164 -27.74 -3.20 2.95
N SER A 165 -28.95 -3.02 3.51
CA SER A 165 -30.13 -3.80 3.17
C SER A 165 -30.70 -3.49 1.78
N ALA A 166 -30.64 -2.24 1.31
CA ALA A 166 -31.05 -1.87 -0.04
C ALA A 166 -30.10 -2.46 -1.11
N ASN A 167 -28.80 -2.47 -0.83
CA ASN A 167 -27.81 -3.08 -1.71
C ASN A 167 -27.95 -4.62 -1.75
N GLN A 168 -28.22 -5.28 -0.63
CA GLN A 168 -28.51 -6.72 -0.60
C GLN A 168 -29.75 -7.08 -1.42
N LYS A 169 -30.82 -6.28 -1.32
CA LYS A 169 -32.06 -6.52 -2.08
C LYS A 169 -31.84 -6.35 -3.59
N LYS A 170 -31.02 -5.38 -4.00
CA LYS A 170 -30.68 -5.13 -5.41
C LYS A 170 -29.81 -6.26 -6.00
N VAL A 171 -28.86 -6.79 -5.22
CA VAL A 171 -28.05 -7.97 -5.60
C VAL A 171 -28.93 -9.22 -5.78
N GLU A 172 -29.91 -9.43 -4.89
CA GLU A 172 -30.81 -10.57 -4.98
C GLU A 172 -31.75 -10.49 -6.19
N ILE A 173 -32.26 -9.31 -6.52
CA ILE A 173 -33.05 -9.08 -7.74
C ILE A 173 -32.22 -9.35 -9.00
N LEU A 174 -30.94 -8.95 -9.02
CA LEU A 174 -30.04 -9.24 -10.14
C LEU A 174 -29.73 -10.74 -10.28
N ARG A 175 -29.58 -11.47 -9.16
CA ARG A 175 -29.44 -12.94 -9.17
C ARG A 175 -30.70 -13.62 -9.70
N GLN A 176 -31.89 -13.17 -9.30
CA GLN A 176 -33.15 -13.72 -9.79
C GLN A 176 -33.34 -13.47 -11.30
N ARG A 177 -32.98 -12.27 -11.80
CA ARG A 177 -33.00 -11.98 -13.24
C ARG A 177 -32.04 -12.86 -14.03
N LYS A 178 -30.83 -13.10 -13.54
CA LYS A 178 -29.86 -14.02 -14.18
C LYS A 178 -30.34 -15.48 -14.19
N ARG A 179 -31.06 -15.92 -13.16
CA ARG A 179 -31.70 -17.24 -13.12
C ARG A 179 -32.83 -17.35 -14.15
N ALA A 180 -33.62 -16.30 -14.33
CA ALA A 180 -34.71 -16.27 -15.30
C ALA A 180 -34.24 -16.20 -16.76
N SER A 181 -33.06 -15.64 -17.02
CA SER A 181 -32.51 -15.50 -18.38
C SER A 181 -31.77 -16.74 -18.91
N GLY A 182 -31.82 -17.89 -18.21
CA GLY A 182 -31.26 -19.16 -18.69
C GLY A 182 -29.73 -19.23 -18.77
N ILE A 183 -28.99 -18.21 -18.31
CA ILE A 183 -27.52 -18.24 -18.25
C ILE A 183 -27.12 -18.93 -16.93
N VAL A 184 -27.11 -20.26 -16.96
CA VAL A 184 -26.73 -21.09 -15.82
C VAL A 184 -25.20 -21.15 -15.72
N ALA A 185 -24.60 -20.30 -14.90
CA ALA A 185 -23.37 -20.67 -14.21
C ALA A 185 -23.79 -21.49 -12.98
N GLY A 186 -23.51 -22.79 -13.01
CA GLY A 186 -23.82 -23.69 -11.89
C GLY A 186 -23.20 -23.19 -10.58
N PRO A 187 -23.88 -23.38 -9.43
CA PRO A 187 -23.32 -23.02 -8.14
C PRO A 187 -22.02 -23.82 -7.89
N PRO A 188 -21.00 -23.22 -7.27
CA PRO A 188 -19.84 -24.00 -6.81
C PRO A 188 -20.33 -25.07 -5.83
N SER A 189 -19.93 -26.31 -6.10
CA SER A 189 -20.19 -27.46 -5.24
C SER A 189 -19.62 -27.20 -3.84
N ASN A 190 -20.50 -26.95 -2.87
CA ASN A 190 -20.15 -26.99 -1.45
C ASN A 190 -19.92 -28.44 -1.06
N LYS A 191 -18.69 -28.93 -1.23
CA LYS A 191 -18.25 -30.15 -0.56
C LYS A 191 -18.11 -29.85 0.94
N PRO A 192 -18.68 -30.69 1.83
CA PRO A 192 -18.49 -30.55 3.27
C PRO A 192 -17.01 -30.71 3.63
N LEU A 193 -16.48 -29.79 4.43
CA LEU A 193 -15.18 -29.95 5.06
C LEU A 193 -15.20 -31.19 5.98
N PRO A 194 -14.17 -32.06 5.94
CA PRO A 194 -14.05 -33.13 6.92
C PRO A 194 -13.78 -32.55 8.31
N SER A 195 -14.54 -33.04 9.29
CA SER A 195 -14.39 -32.79 10.72
C SER A 195 -12.98 -33.16 11.18
N LYS A 196 -12.25 -32.20 11.75
CA LYS A 196 -10.97 -32.47 12.43
C LYS A 196 -11.25 -33.08 13.79
N THR A 197 -10.82 -34.32 13.95
CA THR A 197 -10.72 -35.06 15.20
C THR A 197 -9.68 -34.41 16.10
N GLU A 198 -10.06 -34.14 17.35
CA GLU A 198 -9.16 -33.73 18.42
C GLU A 198 -8.12 -34.82 18.68
N THR A 199 -6.84 -34.46 18.65
CA THR A 199 -5.76 -35.22 19.29
C THR A 199 -4.68 -34.24 19.73
N ASN A 200 -4.66 -33.95 21.04
CA ASN A 200 -3.42 -33.71 21.78
C ASN A 200 -2.70 -35.07 21.89
N PRO A 201 -1.36 -35.15 21.81
CA PRO A 201 -0.56 -34.63 22.92
C PRO A 201 0.85 -34.13 22.57
N GLU A 202 1.45 -33.54 23.62
CA GLU A 202 2.85 -33.66 24.01
C GLU A 202 3.93 -32.79 23.36
N LYS A 203 4.77 -32.30 24.28
CA LYS A 203 5.96 -31.48 24.11
C LYS A 203 7.00 -32.21 23.27
N ASP A 204 7.67 -31.49 22.38
CA ASP A 204 9.11 -31.62 22.22
C ASP A 204 9.70 -30.41 21.47
N GLU A 205 10.75 -29.83 22.04
CA GLU A 205 11.59 -28.79 21.44
C GLU A 205 12.36 -29.38 20.24
N LYS A 206 12.14 -28.85 19.03
CA LYS A 206 13.10 -28.95 17.92
C LYS A 206 13.18 -27.66 17.11
N LYS A 207 14.43 -27.26 16.88
CA LYS A 207 14.88 -26.19 15.97
C LYS A 207 14.73 -26.62 14.52
N GLU A 208 14.06 -25.81 13.70
CA GLU A 208 14.13 -25.74 12.23
C GLU A 208 13.89 -24.25 11.90
N THR A 209 14.73 -23.42 11.25
CA THR A 209 15.45 -23.50 9.96
C THR A 209 14.69 -24.19 8.85
N LEU A 210 13.84 -23.42 8.16
CA LEU A 210 13.79 -23.24 6.70
C LEU A 210 12.61 -22.33 6.37
N SER A 211 12.87 -21.13 5.82
CA SER A 211 11.84 -20.29 5.19
C SER A 211 12.22 -20.15 3.72
N SER A 212 11.73 -21.06 2.88
CA SER A 212 11.85 -20.96 1.43
C SER A 212 10.75 -20.04 0.90
N TYR A 213 11.15 -18.95 0.25
CA TYR A 213 10.27 -18.26 -0.70
C TYR A 213 10.25 -19.03 -2.02
N PRO A 214 9.12 -19.02 -2.77
CA PRO A 214 9.06 -19.60 -4.10
C PRO A 214 9.92 -18.79 -5.07
N ASP A 215 10.79 -19.48 -5.81
CA ASP A 215 11.58 -18.93 -6.91
C ASP A 215 10.66 -18.28 -7.96
N LEU A 216 10.95 -17.01 -8.27
CA LEU A 216 10.29 -16.27 -9.34
C LEU A 216 10.73 -16.84 -10.71
N PRO A 217 9.81 -17.05 -11.67
CA PRO A 217 10.18 -17.50 -12.99
C PRO A 217 10.92 -16.38 -13.75
N SER A 218 12.20 -16.63 -14.06
CA SER A 218 12.98 -15.87 -15.02
C SER A 218 12.61 -16.34 -16.43
N THR A 219 11.88 -15.50 -17.17
CA THR A 219 11.96 -15.29 -18.63
C THR A 219 10.71 -14.54 -19.12
N LEU A 220 10.86 -13.24 -19.37
CA LEU A 220 9.95 -12.51 -20.26
C LEU A 220 10.73 -12.16 -21.52
N LYS A 221 10.23 -12.66 -22.65
CA LYS A 221 10.63 -12.22 -23.98
C LYS A 221 10.05 -10.83 -24.19
N GLU A 222 10.93 -9.88 -24.51
CA GLU A 222 10.55 -8.53 -24.91
C GLU A 222 9.83 -8.57 -26.26
N GLU A 223 8.55 -8.18 -26.26
CA GLU A 223 7.82 -7.82 -27.46
C GLU A 223 7.74 -6.30 -27.51
N ASN A 224 8.52 -5.71 -28.43
CA ASN A 224 8.61 -4.28 -28.65
C ASN A 224 7.31 -3.75 -29.28
N VAL A 225 6.47 -3.07 -28.50
CA VAL A 225 5.42 -2.19 -29.00
C VAL A 225 5.87 -0.75 -28.80
N ALA A 226 6.15 -0.05 -29.89
CA ALA A 226 6.46 1.36 -29.88
C ALA A 226 5.21 2.17 -29.52
N VAL A 227 5.14 2.62 -28.27
CA VAL A 227 4.18 3.63 -27.80
C VAL A 227 4.97 4.91 -27.54
N SER A 228 4.54 6.01 -28.15
CA SER A 228 5.09 7.35 -27.94
C SER A 228 4.96 7.74 -26.46
N GLN A 229 6.07 7.74 -25.73
CA GLN A 229 6.15 8.06 -24.31
C GLN A 229 6.71 9.48 -24.12
N GLU A 230 5.90 10.38 -23.57
CA GLU A 230 6.38 11.60 -22.93
C GLU A 230 6.42 11.37 -21.41
N HIS A 231 7.59 11.69 -20.84
CA HIS A 231 8.05 11.31 -19.51
C HIS A 231 7.35 12.09 -18.39
N ARG A 232 7.30 11.51 -17.19
CA ARG A 232 6.72 12.14 -15.98
C ARG A 232 7.64 11.96 -14.80
N LYS A 233 7.90 13.05 -14.09
CA LYS A 233 8.72 13.08 -12.88
C LYS A 233 7.83 13.12 -11.64
N VAL A 234 8.16 12.36 -10.60
CA VAL A 234 7.67 12.44 -9.23
C VAL A 234 8.90 12.64 -8.36
N THR A 235 8.82 13.54 -7.39
CA THR A 235 9.97 13.85 -6.52
C THR A 235 9.57 13.53 -5.08
N LEU A 236 10.11 12.48 -4.45
CA LEU A 236 9.94 12.31 -3.00
C LEU A 236 11.04 13.10 -2.29
N VAL A 237 10.64 14.06 -1.47
CA VAL A 237 11.55 14.93 -0.69
C VAL A 237 11.57 14.45 0.75
#